data_AF-A0A353KRW1-F1
#
_entry.id   AF-A0A353KRW1-F1
#
_cell.length_a   1.000
_cell.length_b   1.000
_cell.length_c   1.000
_cell.angle_alpha   90.00
_cell.angle_beta   90.00
_cell.angle_gamma   90.00
#
_symmetry.space_group_name_H-M   'P 1'
#
loop_
_entity.id
_entity.type
_entity.pdbx_description
1 polymer ?
#
loop_
_entity_poly.entity_id
_entity_poly.type
_entity_poly.pdbx_seq_one_letter_code
_entity_poly.pdbx_strand_id
1 'polypeptide(L)'
;MRIDILTLFPEMFAPLFNSVIGRAVKSGKVEIVVTDIRDHTEDKHRKCDDYPYGGGAGMVMMPQPVYSAINAVDPERKARRIFMSPKGRTFNQSMIKELLSYDRLLFLCGHYEGVDQRALDMCIDEEISLGDFVLTGGEIPAMAITDSILRYVDGVIAGDSLAEESFTGNLLEYPQYTRPRNFLGSEVPEILLAGNHKEVAKWREEQALKLTEKNRPDMALKFASEHEMRLSARAFDLIKSGKKTVELRLFDEKRKKINVGDKIIFTEENSGERISVTVKNLYVSGSFKDLYRCFDKSELGYAENEPAKSEDMDEYYSKREQKKYGAFAIVFKKGDE
;
A
#
# COMPACT_ATOMS: atom_id res chain seq x y z
N MET A 1 11.18 3.54 -10.89
CA MET A 1 11.08 4.23 -9.58
C MET A 1 12.48 4.39 -9.00
N ARG A 2 12.79 5.55 -8.40
CA ARG A 2 14.06 5.83 -7.71
C ARG A 2 13.84 6.07 -6.22
N ILE A 3 14.73 5.52 -5.38
CA ILE A 3 14.76 5.75 -3.94
C ILE A 3 16.14 6.29 -3.55
N ASP A 4 16.17 7.51 -3.03
CA ASP A 4 17.36 8.10 -2.42
C ASP A 4 17.32 7.92 -0.91
N ILE A 5 18.46 7.60 -0.31
CA ILE A 5 18.58 7.36 1.12
C ILE A 5 19.75 8.18 1.65
N LEU A 6 19.47 9.01 2.66
CA LEU A 6 20.44 9.85 3.35
C LEU A 6 20.67 9.27 4.74
N THR A 7 21.91 8.90 5.02
CA THR A 7 22.26 8.19 6.26
C THR A 7 23.69 8.53 6.70
N LEU A 8 23.99 8.25 7.97
CA LEU A 8 25.35 8.21 8.50
C LEU A 8 25.99 6.82 8.38
N PHE A 9 25.30 5.81 7.84
CA PHE A 9 25.83 4.44 7.73
C PHE A 9 25.44 3.79 6.39
N PRO A 10 25.98 4.27 5.26
CA PRO A 10 25.63 3.75 3.93
C PRO A 10 25.79 2.22 3.79
N GLU A 11 26.79 1.65 4.45
CA GLU A 11 27.11 0.23 4.43
C GLU A 11 25.98 -0.65 4.98
N MET A 12 25.10 -0.11 5.84
CA MET A 12 23.95 -0.86 6.38
C MET A 12 22.96 -1.27 5.30
N PHE A 13 22.93 -0.59 4.15
CA PHE A 13 22.00 -0.85 3.05
C PHE A 13 22.45 -1.97 2.10
N ALA A 14 23.61 -2.59 2.34
CA ALA A 14 24.10 -3.72 1.55
C ALA A 14 23.05 -4.83 1.30
N PRO A 15 22.15 -5.20 2.25
CA PRO A 15 21.13 -6.22 2.00
C PRO A 15 20.18 -5.90 0.84
N LEU A 16 19.84 -4.63 0.58
CA LEU A 16 18.93 -4.25 -0.52
C LEU A 16 19.50 -4.58 -1.91
N PHE A 17 20.83 -4.66 -2.03
CA PHE A 17 21.50 -4.99 -3.29
C PHE A 17 21.64 -6.51 -3.53
N ASN A 18 20.98 -7.33 -2.70
CA ASN A 18 20.95 -8.78 -2.80
C ASN A 18 19.54 -9.29 -3.20
N SER A 19 19.45 -10.59 -3.51
CA SER A 19 18.18 -11.29 -3.79
C SER A 19 17.30 -10.58 -4.85
N VAL A 20 15.99 -10.52 -4.63
CA VAL A 20 14.97 -9.97 -5.55
C VAL A 20 15.24 -8.50 -5.87
N ILE A 21 15.41 -7.66 -4.85
CA ILE A 21 15.66 -6.22 -5.03
C ILE A 21 16.98 -5.98 -5.75
N GLY A 22 18.05 -6.71 -5.38
CA GLY A 22 19.33 -6.65 -6.08
C GLY A 22 19.23 -7.01 -7.57
N ARG A 23 18.40 -7.99 -7.94
CA ARG A 23 18.12 -8.29 -9.37
C ARG A 23 17.34 -7.17 -10.05
N ALA A 24 16.39 -6.55 -9.36
CA ALA A 24 15.64 -5.41 -9.88
C ALA A 24 16.54 -4.19 -10.15
N VAL A 25 17.47 -3.89 -9.23
CA VAL A 25 18.50 -2.85 -9.41
C VAL A 25 19.41 -3.18 -10.60
N LYS A 26 19.96 -4.41 -10.65
CA LYS A 26 20.84 -4.84 -11.75
C LYS A 26 20.18 -4.83 -13.14
N SER A 27 18.87 -5.03 -13.19
CA SER A 27 18.09 -4.97 -14.43
C SER A 27 17.55 -3.58 -14.76
N GLY A 28 17.87 -2.56 -13.95
CA GLY A 28 17.45 -1.18 -14.18
C GLY A 28 15.96 -0.92 -13.95
N LYS A 29 15.22 -1.84 -13.31
CA LYS A 29 13.79 -1.65 -13.00
C LYS A 29 13.57 -0.64 -11.88
N VAL A 30 14.52 -0.59 -10.95
CA VAL A 30 14.52 0.30 -9.79
C VAL A 30 15.92 0.86 -9.59
N GLU A 31 16.00 2.06 -9.02
CA GLU A 31 17.27 2.72 -8.68
C GLU A 31 17.29 3.00 -7.18
N ILE A 32 18.37 2.61 -6.50
CA ILE A 32 18.59 2.92 -5.09
C ILE A 32 19.92 3.67 -4.97
N VAL A 33 19.88 4.87 -4.41
CA VAL A 33 21.07 5.71 -4.19
C VAL A 33 21.21 5.97 -2.69
N VAL A 34 22.35 5.59 -2.13
CA VAL A 34 22.63 5.77 -0.69
C VAL A 34 23.75 6.80 -0.55
N THR A 35 23.48 7.86 0.21
CA THR A 35 24.36 9.03 0.36
C THR A 35 24.80 9.17 1.82
N ASP A 36 26.12 9.26 2.06
CA ASP A 36 26.67 9.58 3.37
C ASP A 36 26.48 11.07 3.67
N ILE A 37 25.72 11.39 4.71
CA ILE A 37 25.47 12.78 5.12
C ILE A 37 26.81 13.47 5.51
N ARG A 38 27.82 12.71 5.94
CA ARG A 38 29.15 13.25 6.28
C ARG A 38 29.92 13.80 5.08
N ASP A 39 29.49 13.54 3.85
CA ASP A 39 30.10 14.15 2.65
C ASP A 39 29.58 15.58 2.40
N HIS A 40 28.57 16.02 3.15
CA HIS A 40 27.91 17.32 2.98
C HIS A 40 28.09 18.26 4.18
N THR A 41 28.90 17.86 5.15
CA THR A 41 29.24 18.71 6.30
C THR A 41 30.33 19.72 5.95
N GLU A 42 30.17 20.95 6.43
CA GLU A 42 31.22 21.97 6.38
C GLU A 42 32.29 21.78 7.46
N ASP A 43 32.06 20.85 8.40
CA ASP A 43 33.03 20.54 9.45
C ASP A 43 34.22 19.73 8.93
N LYS A 44 35.42 20.25 9.18
CA LYS A 44 36.69 19.64 8.74
C LYS A 44 36.97 18.23 9.28
N HIS A 45 36.29 17.83 10.36
CA HIS A 45 36.41 16.51 10.98
C HIS A 45 35.25 15.59 10.61
N ARG A 46 34.41 15.99 9.64
CA ARG A 46 33.23 15.26 9.20
C ARG A 46 32.18 15.04 10.30
N LYS A 47 32.12 15.94 11.29
CA LYS A 47 31.11 15.89 12.36
C LYS A 47 29.72 16.21 11.78
N CYS A 48 28.70 15.46 12.21
CA CYS A 48 27.32 15.65 11.77
C CYS A 48 26.32 15.81 12.91
N ASP A 49 26.79 15.91 14.15
CA ASP A 49 26.00 15.91 15.36
C ASP A 49 26.58 16.91 16.39
N ASP A 50 25.74 17.40 17.29
CA ASP A 50 26.19 18.20 18.45
C ASP A 50 25.26 18.05 19.65
N TYR A 51 25.66 18.60 20.79
CA TYR A 51 24.84 18.60 22.00
C TYR A 51 23.53 19.38 21.80
N PRO A 52 22.40 18.88 22.34
CA PRO A 52 21.13 19.58 22.26
C PRO A 52 21.14 20.89 23.07
N TYR A 53 20.56 21.94 22.50
CA TYR A 53 20.20 23.13 23.27
C TYR A 53 19.13 22.78 24.32
N GLY A 54 19.21 23.41 25.50
CA GLY A 54 18.32 23.12 26.64
C GLY A 54 18.83 22.02 27.57
N GLY A 55 19.97 21.40 27.26
CA GLY A 55 20.51 20.26 28.00
C GLY A 55 19.81 18.95 27.65
N GLY A 56 20.30 17.85 28.20
CA GLY A 56 19.85 16.49 27.86
C GLY A 56 21.03 15.55 27.63
N ALA A 57 20.76 14.25 27.65
CA ALA A 57 21.73 13.24 27.24
C ALA A 57 21.72 13.09 25.71
N GLY A 58 22.81 12.57 25.14
CA GLY A 58 22.90 12.26 23.73
C GLY A 58 23.32 13.44 22.84
N MET A 59 23.21 13.21 21.54
CA MET A 59 23.59 14.15 20.47
C MET A 59 22.40 14.34 19.53
N VAL A 60 22.35 15.44 18.81
CA VAL A 60 21.35 15.73 17.78
C VAL A 60 22.08 15.98 16.46
N MET A 61 21.59 15.39 15.38
CA MET A 61 22.16 15.64 14.05
C MET A 61 22.02 17.12 13.68
N MET A 62 23.13 17.73 13.31
CA MET A 62 23.22 19.15 13.00
C MET A 62 22.39 19.50 11.76
N PRO A 63 21.79 20.71 11.71
CA PRO A 63 20.96 21.10 10.59
C PRO A 63 21.75 21.28 9.29
N GLN A 64 23.00 21.78 9.35
CA GLN A 64 23.82 22.09 8.17
C GLN A 64 24.05 20.87 7.27
N PRO A 65 24.66 19.76 7.75
CA PRO A 65 24.96 18.63 6.87
C PRO A 65 23.70 17.97 6.32
N VAL A 66 22.62 17.91 7.12
CA VAL A 66 21.33 17.36 6.69
C VAL A 66 20.71 18.20 5.57
N TYR A 67 20.63 19.52 5.77
CA TYR A 67 20.10 20.45 4.77
C TYR A 67 20.90 20.39 3.46
N SER A 68 22.23 20.42 3.56
CA SER A 68 23.13 20.36 2.41
C SER A 68 23.01 19.05 1.65
N ALA A 69 22.93 17.91 2.34
CA ALA A 69 22.79 16.60 1.71
C ALA A 69 21.44 16.47 0.98
N ILE A 70 20.33 16.89 1.60
CA ILE A 70 19.00 16.86 0.95
C ILE A 70 18.99 17.73 -0.32
N ASN A 71 19.53 18.95 -0.25
CA ASN A 71 19.53 19.85 -1.40
C ASN A 71 20.54 19.46 -2.49
N ALA A 72 21.61 18.75 -2.15
CA ALA A 72 22.52 18.20 -3.14
C ALA A 72 21.89 17.02 -3.90
N VAL A 73 21.16 16.14 -3.19
CA VAL A 73 20.53 14.96 -3.78
C VAL A 73 19.26 15.30 -4.56
N ASP A 74 18.46 16.24 -4.08
CA ASP A 74 17.17 16.60 -4.68
C ASP A 74 16.97 18.13 -4.79
N PRO A 75 17.83 18.86 -5.52
CA PRO A 75 17.79 20.33 -5.57
C PRO A 75 16.46 20.90 -6.08
N GLU A 76 15.78 20.17 -6.96
CA GLU A 76 14.51 20.59 -7.59
C GLU A 76 13.26 20.17 -6.81
N ARG A 77 13.41 19.57 -5.62
CA ARG A 77 12.31 19.05 -4.78
C ARG A 77 11.36 18.11 -5.54
N LYS A 78 11.92 17.18 -6.33
CA LYS A 78 11.15 16.21 -7.12
C LYS A 78 10.78 14.96 -6.33
N ALA A 79 11.56 14.63 -5.31
CA ALA A 79 11.28 13.47 -4.46
C ALA A 79 10.19 13.79 -3.44
N ARG A 80 9.41 12.78 -3.06
CA ARG A 80 8.67 12.81 -1.79
C ARG A 80 9.66 12.55 -0.66
N ARG A 81 9.88 13.53 0.22
CA ARG A 81 10.93 13.52 1.24
C ARG A 81 10.36 13.13 2.59
N ILE A 82 10.87 12.03 3.13
CA ILE A 82 10.27 11.35 4.27
C ILE A 82 11.35 11.15 5.33
N PHE A 83 11.06 11.58 6.56
CA PHE A 83 11.91 11.31 7.71
C PHE A 83 11.44 10.05 8.44
N MET A 84 12.38 9.12 8.69
CA MET A 84 12.11 7.92 9.49
C MET A 84 12.07 8.27 10.96
N SER A 85 10.89 8.24 11.57
CA SER A 85 10.66 8.77 12.92
C SER A 85 9.53 8.04 13.63
N PRO A 86 9.69 7.70 14.92
CA PRO A 86 8.61 7.08 15.70
C PRO A 86 7.40 8.02 15.92
N LYS A 87 7.56 9.33 15.67
CA LYS A 87 6.47 10.34 15.73
C LYS A 87 5.59 10.34 14.48
N GLY A 88 6.04 9.66 13.41
CA GLY A 88 5.37 9.64 12.12
C GLY A 88 4.14 8.74 12.05
N ARG A 89 3.46 8.78 10.90
CA ARG A 89 2.37 7.83 10.59
C ARG A 89 2.93 6.41 10.57
N THR A 90 2.30 5.47 11.28
CA THR A 90 2.72 4.06 11.28
C THR A 90 2.53 3.42 9.90
N PHE A 91 3.63 2.93 9.33
CA PHE A 91 3.67 2.28 8.03
C PHE A 91 2.78 1.04 7.99
N ASN A 92 2.03 0.89 6.90
CA ASN A 92 1.15 -0.26 6.67
C ASN A 92 0.97 -0.52 5.18
N GLN A 93 0.32 -1.64 4.85
CA GLN A 93 0.18 -2.10 3.46
C GLN A 93 -0.48 -1.08 2.52
N SER A 94 -1.43 -0.26 2.99
CA SER A 94 -2.11 0.70 2.11
C SER A 94 -1.20 1.86 1.72
N MET A 95 -0.21 2.19 2.55
CA MET A 95 0.79 3.23 2.26
C MET A 95 1.72 2.85 1.12
N ILE A 96 1.89 1.56 0.81
CA ILE A 96 2.71 1.13 -0.33
C ILE A 96 2.17 1.73 -1.63
N LYS A 97 0.85 1.66 -1.86
CA LYS A 97 0.22 2.24 -3.07
C LYS A 97 0.33 3.76 -3.11
N GLU A 98 0.19 4.43 -1.95
CA GLU A 98 0.41 5.87 -1.81
C GLU A 98 1.82 6.24 -2.24
N LEU A 99 2.84 5.54 -1.72
CA LEU A 99 4.24 5.82 -1.99
C LEU A 99 4.66 5.43 -3.42
N LEU A 100 4.08 4.39 -4.00
CA LEU A 100 4.28 3.99 -5.41
C LEU A 100 3.77 5.03 -6.42
N SER A 101 2.87 5.93 -6.01
CA SER A 101 2.38 7.00 -6.90
C SER A 101 3.42 8.08 -7.19
N TYR A 102 4.53 8.11 -6.44
CA TYR A 102 5.65 9.02 -6.67
C TYR A 102 6.74 8.34 -7.50
N ASP A 103 7.28 9.04 -8.49
CA ASP A 103 8.39 8.52 -9.30
C ASP A 103 9.70 8.39 -8.50
N ARG A 104 9.85 9.23 -7.47
CA ARG A 104 11.05 9.38 -6.65
C ARG A 104 10.69 9.57 -5.17
N LEU A 105 11.33 8.79 -4.31
CA LEU A 105 11.25 8.93 -2.85
C LEU A 105 12.63 9.26 -2.30
N LEU A 106 12.67 10.02 -1.20
CA LEU A 106 13.89 10.33 -0.45
C LEU A 106 13.66 10.03 1.03
N PHE A 107 14.44 9.12 1.59
CA PHE A 107 14.40 8.76 3.01
C PHE A 107 15.56 9.41 3.76
N LEU A 108 15.25 10.17 4.81
CA LEU A 108 16.23 10.64 5.79
C LEU A 108 16.26 9.68 6.98
N CYS A 109 17.42 9.07 7.22
CA CYS A 109 17.67 8.23 8.38
C CYS A 109 18.25 9.09 9.51
N GLY A 110 17.48 9.27 10.58
CA GLY A 110 17.97 9.91 11.80
C GLY A 110 18.82 8.96 12.63
N HIS A 111 19.66 9.52 13.49
CA HIS A 111 20.44 8.80 14.49
C HIS A 111 20.49 9.63 15.78
N TYR A 112 21.07 9.07 16.85
CA TYR A 112 21.19 9.71 18.16
C TYR A 112 19.80 10.07 18.72
N GLU A 113 19.62 11.26 19.30
CA GLU A 113 18.30 11.74 19.76
C GLU A 113 17.40 12.23 18.61
N GLY A 114 17.93 12.29 17.39
CA GLY A 114 17.20 12.70 16.19
C GLY A 114 17.91 13.80 15.41
N VAL A 115 17.12 14.56 14.66
CA VAL A 115 17.59 15.61 13.74
C VAL A 115 17.08 16.96 14.21
N ASP A 116 17.89 18.00 14.05
CA ASP A 116 17.47 19.38 14.33
C ASP A 116 16.17 19.73 13.60
N GLN A 117 15.16 20.15 14.37
CA GLN A 117 13.80 20.39 13.88
C GLN A 117 13.76 21.41 12.74
N ARG A 118 14.67 22.39 12.71
CA ARG A 118 14.70 23.42 11.65
C ARG A 118 15.02 22.81 10.29
N ALA A 119 15.92 21.83 10.24
CA ALA A 119 16.22 21.12 9.00
C ALA A 119 15.02 20.28 8.54
N LEU A 120 14.32 19.63 9.48
CA LEU A 120 13.10 18.88 9.18
C LEU A 120 12.03 19.81 8.59
N ASP A 121 11.71 20.91 9.28
CA ASP A 121 10.68 21.88 8.86
C ASP A 121 10.97 22.50 7.47
N MET A 122 12.24 22.70 7.13
CA MET A 122 12.62 23.26 5.83
C MET A 122 12.55 22.24 4.69
N CYS A 123 12.86 20.98 4.96
CA CYS A 123 13.23 20.01 3.93
C CYS A 123 12.29 18.81 3.79
N ILE A 124 11.61 18.39 4.84
CA ILE A 124 10.86 17.13 4.90
C ILE A 124 9.36 17.36 4.70
N ASP A 125 8.72 16.47 3.95
CA ASP A 125 7.29 16.58 3.65
C ASP A 125 6.41 15.79 4.63
N GLU A 126 6.92 14.67 5.15
CA GLU A 126 6.21 13.86 6.15
C GLU A 126 7.16 12.97 6.98
N GLU A 127 6.64 12.47 8.10
CA GLU A 127 7.31 11.50 8.96
C GLU A 127 6.60 10.15 8.88
N ILE A 128 7.37 9.06 8.77
CA ILE A 128 6.84 7.68 8.81
C ILE A 128 7.52 6.90 9.94
N SER A 129 6.70 6.22 10.72
CA SER A 129 7.11 5.28 11.78
C SER A 129 7.02 3.85 11.27
N LEU A 130 7.98 2.99 11.65
CA LEU A 130 7.88 1.55 11.39
C LEU A 130 6.90 0.85 12.37
N GLY A 131 6.66 1.45 13.54
CA GLY A 131 5.80 0.90 14.58
C GLY A 131 6.08 1.52 15.94
N ASP A 132 5.33 1.07 16.95
CA ASP A 132 5.35 1.64 18.31
C ASP A 132 6.51 1.07 19.14
N PHE A 133 7.73 1.32 18.68
CA PHE A 133 8.99 0.94 19.33
C PHE A 133 10.11 1.88 18.90
N VAL A 134 11.25 1.82 19.60
CA VAL A 134 12.41 2.70 19.36
C VAL A 134 13.57 1.87 18.80
N LEU A 135 14.24 2.41 17.79
CA LEU A 135 15.46 1.88 17.18
C LEU A 135 16.62 2.86 17.36
N THR A 136 17.84 2.41 17.12
CA THR A 136 19.04 3.25 17.22
C THR A 136 19.18 4.25 16.07
N GLY A 137 18.49 4.01 14.94
CA GLY A 137 18.54 4.85 13.76
C GLY A 137 17.45 4.52 12.74
N GLY A 138 17.33 5.39 11.73
CA GLY A 138 16.34 5.31 10.67
C GLY A 138 16.66 4.33 9.54
N GLU A 139 17.81 3.65 9.59
CA GLU A 139 18.29 2.75 8.53
C GLU A 139 17.40 1.52 8.35
N ILE A 140 17.03 0.85 9.45
CA ILE A 140 16.16 -0.34 9.41
C ILE A 140 14.75 0.02 8.91
N PRO A 141 14.09 1.10 9.41
CA PRO A 141 12.83 1.58 8.84
C PRO A 141 12.92 1.87 7.35
N ALA A 142 13.94 2.61 6.91
CA ALA A 142 14.12 2.94 5.50
C ALA A 142 14.31 1.67 4.65
N MET A 143 15.10 0.69 5.10
CA MET A 143 15.28 -0.58 4.41
C MET A 143 13.99 -1.38 4.32
N ALA A 144 13.27 -1.53 5.44
CA ALA A 144 12.02 -2.31 5.50
C ALA A 144 10.94 -1.72 4.57
N ILE A 145 10.80 -0.39 4.59
CA ILE A 145 9.86 0.33 3.73
C ILE A 145 10.31 0.26 2.26
N THR A 146 11.60 0.44 1.98
CA THR A 146 12.16 0.31 0.62
C THR A 146 11.89 -1.07 0.03
N ASP A 147 12.20 -2.14 0.78
CA ASP A 147 11.91 -3.52 0.36
C ASP A 147 10.41 -3.70 0.08
N SER A 148 9.56 -3.27 1.03
CA SER A 148 8.10 -3.38 0.91
C SER A 148 7.54 -2.67 -0.34
N ILE A 149 8.04 -1.48 -0.66
CA ILE A 149 7.58 -0.70 -1.83
C ILE A 149 8.08 -1.33 -3.13
N LEU A 150 9.38 -1.63 -3.22
CA LEU A 150 9.98 -2.03 -4.49
C LEU A 150 9.48 -3.40 -4.98
N ARG A 151 9.01 -4.26 -4.08
CA ARG A 151 8.33 -5.53 -4.42
C ARG A 151 7.13 -5.34 -5.35
N TYR A 152 6.48 -4.20 -5.28
CA TYR A 152 5.27 -3.86 -6.06
C TYR A 152 5.57 -3.06 -7.33
N VAL A 153 6.84 -2.72 -7.60
CA VAL A 153 7.22 -2.12 -8.88
C VAL A 153 7.11 -3.18 -9.98
N ASP A 154 6.54 -2.78 -11.13
CA ASP A 154 6.30 -3.71 -12.23
C ASP A 154 7.58 -4.45 -12.66
N GLY A 155 7.44 -5.77 -12.81
CA GLY A 155 8.52 -6.67 -13.14
C GLY A 155 9.48 -7.02 -12.00
N VAL A 156 9.30 -6.56 -10.76
CA VAL A 156 10.16 -6.98 -9.62
C VAL A 156 9.75 -8.35 -9.08
N ILE A 157 8.47 -8.52 -8.75
CA ILE A 157 7.83 -9.81 -8.41
C ILE A 157 6.70 -10.07 -9.41
N ALA A 158 6.44 -11.34 -9.72
CA ALA A 158 5.32 -11.72 -10.59
C ALA A 158 3.97 -11.37 -9.93
N GLY A 159 3.05 -10.76 -10.68
CA GLY A 159 1.78 -10.24 -10.16
C GLY A 159 0.92 -11.28 -9.44
N ASP A 160 0.85 -12.51 -9.96
CA ASP A 160 0.06 -13.60 -9.36
C ASP A 160 0.55 -13.95 -7.94
N SER A 161 1.85 -13.77 -7.66
CA SER A 161 2.42 -14.04 -6.34
C SER A 161 1.99 -13.03 -5.28
N LEU A 162 1.59 -11.82 -5.68
CA LEU A 162 1.20 -10.74 -4.76
C LEU A 162 -0.30 -10.83 -4.38
N ALA A 163 -1.09 -11.58 -5.13
CA ALA A 163 -2.55 -11.60 -5.00
C ALA A 163 -3.05 -12.34 -3.74
N GLU A 164 -2.28 -13.30 -3.23
CA GLU A 164 -2.65 -14.13 -2.06
C GLU A 164 -1.82 -13.80 -0.80
N GLU A 165 -1.01 -12.73 -0.81
CA GLU A 165 -0.18 -12.36 0.33
C GLU A 165 -1.00 -11.84 1.52
N SER A 166 -0.42 -11.96 2.71
CA SER A 166 -0.98 -11.34 3.91
C SER A 166 -1.23 -9.84 3.71
N PHE A 167 -2.31 -9.34 4.30
CA PHE A 167 -2.85 -7.99 4.18
C PHE A 167 -3.49 -7.66 2.82
N THR A 168 -3.27 -8.47 1.78
CA THR A 168 -4.08 -8.40 0.56
C THR A 168 -5.50 -8.86 0.89
N GLY A 169 -6.48 -8.04 0.51
CA GLY A 169 -7.88 -8.25 0.89
C GLY A 169 -8.15 -8.28 2.40
N ASN A 170 -7.25 -7.70 3.21
CA ASN A 170 -7.34 -7.62 4.67
C ASN A 170 -7.35 -9.00 5.38
N LEU A 171 -6.76 -10.03 4.78
CA LEU A 171 -6.60 -11.36 5.38
C LEU A 171 -5.12 -11.69 5.62
N LEU A 172 -4.84 -12.57 6.59
CA LEU A 172 -3.56 -13.27 6.65
C LEU A 172 -3.53 -14.40 5.63
N GLU A 173 -2.33 -14.70 5.12
CA GLU A 173 -2.13 -15.80 4.19
C GLU A 173 -2.38 -17.16 4.86
N TYR A 174 -2.88 -18.12 4.09
CA TYR A 174 -3.15 -19.47 4.56
C TYR A 174 -1.85 -20.24 4.84
N PRO A 175 -1.91 -21.33 5.64
CA PRO A 175 -0.74 -22.18 5.90
C PRO A 175 -0.20 -22.81 4.61
N GLN A 176 1.11 -22.65 4.39
CA GLN A 176 1.82 -23.22 3.25
C GLN A 176 2.46 -24.56 3.63
N TYR A 177 2.43 -25.52 2.70
CA TYR A 177 3.03 -26.84 2.87
C TYR A 177 3.92 -27.15 1.66
N THR A 178 5.02 -27.85 1.91
CA THR A 178 5.91 -28.33 0.84
C THR A 178 6.35 -29.76 1.14
N ARG A 179 7.11 -30.35 0.22
CA ARG A 179 7.64 -31.71 0.36
C ARG A 179 8.63 -31.77 1.54
N PRO A 180 8.70 -32.89 2.26
CA PRO A 180 8.00 -34.17 2.04
C PRO A 180 6.54 -34.18 2.55
N ARG A 181 5.73 -35.15 2.07
CA ARG A 181 4.31 -35.28 2.46
C ARG A 181 4.11 -35.52 3.96
N ASN A 182 4.98 -36.30 4.58
CA ASN A 182 4.95 -36.59 6.01
C ASN A 182 6.29 -36.14 6.60
N PHE A 183 6.23 -35.20 7.52
CA PHE A 183 7.39 -34.73 8.28
C PHE A 183 7.18 -35.07 9.75
N LEU A 184 7.92 -36.06 10.25
CA LEU A 184 7.89 -36.49 11.65
C LEU A 184 6.48 -36.88 12.15
N GLY A 185 5.68 -37.53 11.30
CA GLY A 185 4.31 -37.92 11.62
C GLY A 185 3.26 -36.83 11.36
N SER A 186 3.68 -35.62 10.98
CA SER A 186 2.77 -34.55 10.55
C SER A 186 2.58 -34.62 9.04
N GLU A 187 1.34 -34.84 8.60
CA GLU A 187 1.00 -34.97 7.19
C GLU A 187 0.49 -33.66 6.59
N VAL A 188 0.82 -33.44 5.31
CA VAL A 188 0.18 -32.40 4.49
C VAL A 188 -1.32 -32.72 4.37
N PRO A 189 -2.22 -31.72 4.55
CA PRO A 189 -3.66 -31.92 4.40
C PRO A 189 -4.03 -32.60 3.08
N GLU A 190 -4.87 -33.65 3.14
CA GLU A 190 -5.22 -34.47 1.97
C GLU A 190 -5.82 -33.65 0.82
N ILE A 191 -6.55 -32.58 1.15
CA ILE A 191 -7.14 -31.66 0.18
C ILE A 191 -6.11 -31.01 -0.75
N LEU A 192 -4.89 -30.77 -0.24
CA LEU A 192 -3.78 -30.20 -1.01
C LEU A 192 -3.10 -31.23 -1.92
N LEU A 193 -3.40 -32.52 -1.74
CA LEU A 193 -2.84 -33.64 -2.51
C LEU A 193 -3.80 -34.13 -3.61
N ALA A 194 -5.09 -33.84 -3.48
CA ALA A 194 -6.14 -34.35 -4.36
C ALA A 194 -6.18 -33.69 -5.76
N GLY A 195 -5.40 -32.62 -5.98
CA GLY A 195 -5.31 -31.93 -7.29
C GLY A 195 -6.55 -31.14 -7.72
N ASN A 196 -7.56 -31.01 -6.85
CA ASN A 196 -8.76 -30.24 -7.15
C ASN A 196 -8.54 -28.75 -6.84
N HIS A 197 -8.21 -27.96 -7.86
CA HIS A 197 -7.90 -26.54 -7.72
C HIS A 197 -9.02 -25.71 -7.05
N LYS A 198 -10.30 -26.04 -7.29
CA LYS A 198 -11.43 -25.30 -6.68
C LYS A 198 -11.52 -25.57 -5.18
N GLU A 199 -11.42 -26.83 -4.79
CA GLU A 199 -11.48 -27.20 -3.37
C GLU A 199 -10.24 -26.72 -2.61
N VAL A 200 -9.07 -26.72 -3.26
CA VAL A 200 -7.86 -26.11 -2.70
C VAL A 200 -8.04 -24.62 -2.49
N ALA A 201 -8.58 -23.88 -3.46
CA ALA A 201 -8.85 -22.45 -3.32
C ALA A 201 -9.84 -22.14 -2.19
N LYS A 202 -10.93 -22.92 -2.09
CA LYS A 202 -11.89 -22.81 -1.00
C LYS A 202 -11.24 -23.07 0.37
N TRP A 203 -10.46 -24.15 0.47
CA TRP A 203 -9.73 -24.48 1.70
C TRP A 203 -8.76 -23.35 2.09
N ARG A 204 -8.06 -22.76 1.12
CA ARG A 204 -7.16 -21.60 1.35
C ARG A 204 -7.90 -20.40 1.92
N GLU A 205 -9.04 -20.01 1.33
CA GLU A 205 -9.87 -18.91 1.82
C GLU A 205 -10.36 -19.19 3.26
N GLU A 206 -10.83 -20.40 3.54
CA GLU A 206 -11.26 -20.80 4.89
C GLU A 206 -10.13 -20.78 5.93
N GLN A 207 -8.92 -21.21 5.57
CA GLN A 207 -7.78 -21.17 6.50
C GLN A 207 -7.28 -19.74 6.74
N ALA A 208 -7.24 -18.91 5.69
CA ALA A 208 -6.89 -17.50 5.79
C ALA A 208 -7.83 -16.76 6.76
N LEU A 209 -9.14 -17.00 6.62
CA LEU A 209 -10.16 -16.45 7.54
C LEU A 209 -9.93 -16.91 8.98
N LYS A 210 -9.83 -18.22 9.20
CA LYS A 210 -9.60 -18.80 10.55
C LYS A 210 -8.33 -18.24 11.20
N LEU A 211 -7.25 -18.08 10.43
CA LEU A 211 -5.99 -17.54 10.93
C LEU A 211 -6.11 -16.05 11.25
N THR A 212 -6.81 -15.29 10.41
CA THR A 212 -7.06 -13.86 10.62
C THR A 212 -7.90 -13.64 11.86
N GLU A 213 -9.03 -14.34 12.02
CA GLU A 213 -9.88 -14.27 13.21
C GLU A 213 -9.10 -14.58 14.50
N LYS A 214 -8.22 -15.59 14.45
CA LYS A 214 -7.45 -16.02 15.60
C LYS A 214 -6.32 -15.04 15.95
N ASN A 215 -5.53 -14.60 14.97
CA ASN A 215 -4.26 -13.90 15.22
C ASN A 215 -4.34 -12.39 15.02
N ARG A 216 -5.27 -11.93 14.19
CA ARG A 216 -5.52 -10.51 13.88
C ARG A 216 -7.03 -10.23 13.89
N PRO A 217 -7.71 -10.45 15.03
CA PRO A 217 -9.15 -10.21 15.14
C PRO A 217 -9.50 -8.75 14.83
N ASP A 218 -8.56 -7.81 15.01
CA ASP A 218 -8.69 -6.41 14.59
C ASP A 218 -8.89 -6.25 13.07
N MET A 219 -8.28 -7.11 12.26
CA MET A 219 -8.50 -7.18 10.82
C MET A 219 -9.84 -7.84 10.51
N ALA A 220 -10.19 -8.92 11.24
CA ALA A 220 -11.45 -9.64 11.09
C ALA A 220 -12.69 -8.78 11.44
N LEU A 221 -12.58 -7.91 12.45
CA LEU A 221 -13.65 -6.99 12.87
C LEU A 221 -14.00 -5.96 11.79
N LYS A 222 -13.09 -5.67 10.84
CA LYS A 222 -13.36 -4.81 9.67
C LYS A 222 -14.12 -5.52 8.54
N PHE A 223 -14.43 -6.83 8.64
CA PHE A 223 -15.17 -7.56 7.59
C PHE A 223 -16.70 -7.46 7.74
N ALA A 224 -17.21 -6.81 8.78
CA ALA A 224 -18.63 -6.85 9.11
C ALA A 224 -19.28 -5.46 9.24
N SER A 225 -18.84 -4.47 8.45
CA SER A 225 -19.66 -3.27 8.26
C SER A 225 -20.59 -3.46 7.08
N GLU A 226 -21.87 -3.21 7.29
CA GLU A 226 -22.85 -3.13 6.22
C GLU A 226 -22.95 -1.69 5.71
N HIS A 227 -22.81 -1.51 4.40
CA HIS A 227 -22.99 -0.23 3.73
C HIS A 227 -24.17 -0.30 2.78
N GLU A 228 -24.97 0.77 2.74
CA GLU A 228 -26.10 0.84 1.81
C GLU A 228 -25.82 1.80 0.66
N MET A 229 -26.17 1.35 -0.55
CA MET A 229 -26.10 2.14 -1.77
C MET A 229 -27.34 1.95 -2.61
N ARG A 230 -27.77 3.02 -3.27
CA ARG A 230 -28.87 2.97 -4.24
C ARG A 230 -28.32 2.88 -5.65
N LEU A 231 -29.01 2.13 -6.50
CA LEU A 231 -28.67 1.90 -7.90
C LEU A 231 -29.87 2.16 -8.80
N SER A 232 -29.59 2.63 -10.01
CA SER A 232 -30.58 2.59 -11.10
C SER A 232 -30.92 1.14 -11.45
N ALA A 233 -32.13 0.90 -11.97
CA ALA A 233 -32.59 -0.41 -12.42
C ALA A 233 -31.56 -1.15 -13.28
N ARG A 234 -31.00 -0.47 -14.30
CA ARG A 234 -29.98 -1.05 -15.19
C ARG A 234 -28.75 -1.53 -14.44
N ALA A 235 -28.19 -0.72 -13.55
CA ALA A 235 -26.99 -1.10 -12.79
C ALA A 235 -27.29 -2.25 -11.81
N PHE A 236 -28.45 -2.21 -11.17
CA PHE A 236 -28.90 -3.25 -10.25
C PHE A 236 -29.06 -4.60 -10.96
N ASP A 237 -29.74 -4.65 -12.10
CA ASP A 237 -29.95 -5.89 -12.87
C ASP A 237 -28.64 -6.50 -13.37
N LEU A 238 -27.68 -5.67 -13.76
CA LEU A 238 -26.35 -6.12 -14.19
C LEU A 238 -25.55 -6.74 -13.03
N ILE A 239 -25.63 -6.16 -11.83
CA ILE A 239 -25.00 -6.73 -10.64
C ILE A 239 -25.73 -8.01 -10.22
N LYS A 240 -27.07 -8.01 -10.24
CA LYS A 240 -27.90 -9.16 -9.89
C LYS A 240 -27.65 -10.37 -10.79
N SER A 241 -27.45 -10.13 -12.09
CA SER A 241 -27.10 -11.15 -13.08
C SER A 241 -25.60 -11.55 -13.08
N GLY A 242 -24.77 -10.88 -12.27
CA GLY A 242 -23.33 -11.14 -12.18
C GLY A 242 -22.51 -10.60 -13.36
N LYS A 243 -23.13 -9.84 -14.26
CA LYS A 243 -22.44 -9.23 -15.41
C LYS A 243 -21.58 -8.03 -15.01
N LYS A 244 -21.97 -7.32 -13.95
CA LYS A 244 -21.22 -6.19 -13.39
C LYS A 244 -20.66 -6.57 -12.02
N THR A 245 -19.34 -6.42 -11.87
CA THR A 245 -18.56 -6.81 -10.67
C THR A 245 -17.81 -5.63 -10.05
N VAL A 246 -17.86 -4.46 -10.70
CA VAL A 246 -17.19 -3.23 -10.26
C VAL A 246 -18.18 -2.07 -10.24
N GLU A 247 -18.25 -1.35 -9.12
CA GLU A 247 -19.06 -0.14 -8.99
C GLU A 247 -18.16 1.08 -8.75
N LEU A 248 -18.37 2.11 -9.58
CA LEU A 248 -17.61 3.36 -9.53
C LEU A 248 -18.36 4.43 -8.74
N ARG A 249 -17.65 5.09 -7.82
CA ARG A 249 -18.16 6.14 -6.92
C ARG A 249 -17.12 7.23 -6.70
N LEU A 250 -17.51 8.34 -6.09
CA LEU A 250 -16.55 9.29 -5.51
C LEU A 250 -15.93 8.69 -4.25
N PHE A 251 -14.65 9.00 -4.00
CA PHE A 251 -13.98 8.64 -2.74
C PHE A 251 -14.33 9.64 -1.61
N ASP A 252 -15.63 9.78 -1.37
CA ASP A 252 -16.22 10.69 -0.38
C ASP A 252 -16.13 10.14 1.06
N GLU A 253 -16.49 10.95 2.05
CA GLU A 253 -16.42 10.58 3.49
C GLU A 253 -17.26 9.34 3.85
N LYS A 254 -18.30 9.01 3.08
CA LYS A 254 -19.08 7.79 3.28
C LYS A 254 -18.32 6.58 2.73
N ARG A 255 -17.76 6.68 1.52
CA ARG A 255 -17.08 5.57 0.82
C ARG A 255 -15.68 5.31 1.35
N LYS A 256 -15.02 6.30 1.96
CA LYS A 256 -13.75 6.14 2.70
C LYS A 256 -13.82 5.11 3.84
N LYS A 257 -15.03 4.80 4.33
CA LYS A 257 -15.25 3.84 5.42
C LYS A 257 -15.36 2.39 4.94
N ILE A 258 -15.47 2.17 3.63
CA ILE A 258 -15.61 0.84 3.04
C ILE A 258 -14.25 0.16 3.04
N ASN A 259 -14.21 -1.07 3.54
CA ASN A 259 -13.04 -1.94 3.57
C ASN A 259 -13.28 -3.18 2.70
N VAL A 260 -12.19 -3.81 2.26
CA VAL A 260 -12.30 -5.15 1.69
C VAL A 260 -12.85 -6.09 2.76
N GLY A 261 -13.84 -6.89 2.37
CA GLY A 261 -14.58 -7.76 3.29
C GLY A 261 -15.96 -7.24 3.66
N ASP A 262 -16.19 -5.92 3.63
CA ASP A 262 -17.47 -5.33 3.99
C ASP A 262 -18.61 -5.85 3.10
N LYS A 263 -19.83 -5.83 3.65
CA LYS A 263 -21.04 -6.09 2.87
C LYS A 263 -21.59 -4.77 2.33
N ILE A 264 -21.94 -4.76 1.05
CA ILE A 264 -22.73 -3.68 0.47
C ILE A 264 -24.10 -4.23 0.14
N ILE A 265 -25.12 -3.58 0.71
CA ILE A 265 -26.50 -3.80 0.31
C ILE A 265 -26.84 -2.77 -0.76
N PHE A 266 -26.91 -3.23 -2.00
CA PHE A 266 -27.44 -2.44 -3.09
C PHE A 266 -28.96 -2.52 -3.08
N THR A 267 -29.62 -1.37 -3.20
CA THR A 267 -31.08 -1.24 -3.30
C THR A 267 -31.42 -0.60 -4.64
N GLU A 268 -32.30 -1.21 -5.43
CA GLU A 268 -32.83 -0.57 -6.63
C GLU A 268 -33.78 0.58 -6.26
N GLU A 269 -33.64 1.72 -6.94
CA GLU A 269 -34.28 2.99 -6.55
C GLU A 269 -35.81 2.98 -6.57
N ASN A 270 -36.45 2.20 -7.44
CA ASN A 270 -37.89 2.25 -7.67
C ASN A 270 -38.65 1.09 -7.00
N SER A 271 -38.16 -0.13 -7.18
CA SER A 271 -38.72 -1.39 -6.68
C SER A 271 -38.35 -1.65 -5.23
N GLY A 272 -37.26 -1.06 -4.73
CA GLY A 272 -36.72 -1.34 -3.40
C GLY A 272 -36.10 -2.74 -3.28
N GLU A 273 -35.90 -3.46 -4.39
CA GLU A 273 -35.24 -4.76 -4.37
C GLU A 273 -33.80 -4.62 -3.83
N ARG A 274 -33.35 -5.59 -3.01
CA ARG A 274 -32.04 -5.56 -2.36
C ARG A 274 -31.18 -6.75 -2.79
N ILE A 275 -29.90 -6.49 -3.01
CA ILE A 275 -28.89 -7.53 -3.19
C ILE A 275 -27.68 -7.25 -2.29
N SER A 276 -27.19 -8.30 -1.64
CA SER A 276 -25.97 -8.24 -0.81
C SER A 276 -24.77 -8.71 -1.60
N VAL A 277 -23.70 -7.92 -1.55
CA VAL A 277 -22.41 -8.26 -2.14
C VAL A 277 -21.30 -8.11 -1.11
N THR A 278 -20.21 -8.86 -1.29
CA THR A 278 -19.01 -8.75 -0.46
C THR A 278 -17.94 -8.00 -1.24
N VAL A 279 -17.39 -6.94 -0.64
CA VAL A 279 -16.27 -6.18 -1.20
C VAL A 279 -15.04 -7.09 -1.27
N LYS A 280 -14.46 -7.23 -2.45
CA LYS A 280 -13.28 -8.05 -2.72
C LYS A 280 -12.02 -7.22 -2.94
N ASN A 281 -12.14 -6.02 -3.51
CA ASN A 281 -11.01 -5.13 -3.68
C ASN A 281 -11.48 -3.68 -3.81
N LEU A 282 -10.58 -2.72 -3.51
CA LEU A 282 -10.85 -1.29 -3.53
C LEU A 282 -9.72 -0.55 -4.25
N TYR A 283 -10.09 0.39 -5.11
CA TYR A 283 -9.15 1.21 -5.87
C TYR A 283 -9.52 2.68 -5.73
N VAL A 284 -8.53 3.51 -5.39
CA VAL A 284 -8.68 4.96 -5.30
C VAL A 284 -7.80 5.57 -6.38
N SER A 285 -8.33 6.56 -7.11
CA SER A 285 -7.57 7.31 -8.11
C SER A 285 -7.95 8.79 -8.07
N GLY A 286 -7.09 9.63 -8.63
CA GLY A 286 -7.38 11.06 -8.82
C GLY A 286 -8.50 11.33 -9.82
N SER A 287 -8.81 10.37 -10.72
CA SER A 287 -9.85 10.54 -11.75
C SER A 287 -10.55 9.24 -12.13
N PHE A 288 -11.80 9.33 -12.60
CA PHE A 288 -12.51 8.17 -13.17
C PHE A 288 -11.82 7.67 -14.44
N LYS A 289 -11.23 8.56 -15.25
CA LYS A 289 -10.49 8.18 -16.46
C LYS A 289 -9.41 7.15 -16.20
N ASP A 290 -8.72 7.27 -15.07
CA ASP A 290 -7.67 6.31 -14.69
C ASP A 290 -8.28 4.98 -14.26
N LEU A 291 -9.41 4.99 -13.52
CA LEU A 291 -10.10 3.76 -13.15
C LEU A 291 -10.66 3.01 -14.38
N TYR A 292 -11.20 3.71 -15.38
CA TYR A 292 -11.68 3.08 -16.61
C TYR A 292 -10.56 2.37 -17.42
N ARG A 293 -9.29 2.70 -17.17
CA ARG A 293 -8.14 1.99 -17.77
C ARG A 293 -7.75 0.73 -16.98
N CYS A 294 -8.21 0.60 -15.74
CA CYS A 294 -7.85 -0.49 -14.85
C CYS A 294 -8.81 -1.69 -14.93
N PHE A 295 -9.99 -1.54 -15.52
CA PHE A 295 -11.02 -2.59 -15.55
C PHE A 295 -11.50 -2.87 -16.97
N ASP A 296 -11.89 -4.11 -17.21
CA ASP A 296 -12.56 -4.46 -18.45
C ASP A 296 -13.96 -3.83 -18.49
N LYS A 297 -14.38 -3.42 -19.69
CA LYS A 297 -15.69 -2.77 -19.89
C LYS A 297 -16.85 -3.64 -19.43
N SER A 298 -16.73 -4.96 -19.57
CA SER A 298 -17.71 -5.93 -19.08
C SER A 298 -17.86 -5.88 -17.56
N GLU A 299 -16.77 -5.75 -16.81
CA GLU A 299 -16.80 -5.68 -15.34
C GLU A 299 -17.53 -4.44 -14.82
N LEU A 300 -17.49 -3.36 -15.59
CA LEU A 300 -18.23 -2.10 -15.33
C LEU A 300 -19.69 -2.15 -15.79
N GLY A 301 -20.09 -3.22 -16.49
CA GLY A 301 -21.46 -3.45 -16.96
C GLY A 301 -21.77 -2.96 -18.39
N TYR A 302 -20.75 -2.65 -19.20
CA TYR A 302 -20.93 -2.28 -20.61
C TYR A 302 -21.02 -3.53 -21.50
N ALA A 303 -21.85 -3.45 -22.54
CA ALA A 303 -21.87 -4.48 -23.58
C ALA A 303 -20.64 -4.38 -24.50
N GLU A 304 -20.28 -5.46 -25.20
CA GLU A 304 -19.12 -5.47 -26.12
C GLU A 304 -19.15 -4.35 -27.17
N ASN A 305 -20.35 -3.99 -27.63
CA ASN A 305 -20.57 -2.97 -28.65
C ASN A 305 -20.80 -1.56 -28.07
N GLU A 306 -20.72 -1.38 -26.75
CA GLU A 306 -20.97 -0.12 -26.07
C GLU A 306 -19.64 0.57 -25.71
N PRO A 307 -19.45 1.85 -26.08
CA PRO A 307 -18.23 2.56 -25.72
C PRO A 307 -18.26 2.94 -24.23
N ALA A 308 -17.47 2.27 -23.39
CA ALA A 308 -17.23 2.72 -22.03
C ALA A 308 -16.40 4.02 -22.02
N LYS A 309 -16.99 5.10 -21.49
CA LYS A 309 -16.36 6.43 -21.44
C LYS A 309 -16.41 6.94 -20.00
N SER A 310 -15.28 7.46 -19.52
CA SER A 310 -15.24 8.04 -18.17
C SER A 310 -16.17 9.24 -18.01
N GLU A 311 -16.51 9.90 -19.11
CA GLU A 311 -17.48 10.99 -19.20
C GLU A 311 -18.89 10.57 -18.76
N ASP A 312 -19.23 9.28 -18.78
CA ASP A 312 -20.51 8.77 -18.28
C ASP A 312 -20.68 9.06 -16.78
N MET A 313 -19.57 9.27 -16.05
CA MET A 313 -19.60 9.67 -14.64
C MET A 313 -19.95 11.14 -14.42
N ASP A 314 -19.87 11.99 -15.46
CA ASP A 314 -20.25 13.40 -15.38
C ASP A 314 -21.77 13.59 -15.22
N GLU A 315 -22.58 12.56 -15.56
CA GLU A 315 -24.02 12.55 -15.30
C GLU A 315 -24.35 12.45 -13.80
N TYR A 316 -23.46 11.86 -13.01
CA TYR A 316 -23.66 11.59 -11.60
C TYR A 316 -22.89 12.54 -10.69
N TYR A 317 -21.73 13.03 -11.13
CA TYR A 317 -20.80 13.81 -10.31
C TYR A 317 -20.26 15.02 -11.03
N SER A 318 -20.34 16.20 -10.39
CA SER A 318 -19.76 17.40 -10.98
C SER A 318 -18.22 17.32 -11.02
N LYS A 319 -17.60 17.98 -12.02
CA LYS A 319 -16.13 18.06 -12.11
C LYS A 319 -15.47 18.63 -10.85
N ARG A 320 -16.17 19.49 -10.12
CA ARG A 320 -15.71 20.03 -8.83
C ARG A 320 -15.64 18.94 -7.76
N GLU A 321 -16.66 18.08 -7.68
CA GLU A 321 -16.69 16.97 -6.73
C GLU A 321 -15.66 15.90 -7.08
N GLN A 322 -15.54 15.56 -8.37
CA GLN A 322 -14.51 14.64 -8.85
C GLN A 322 -13.10 15.14 -8.49
N LYS A 323 -12.81 16.44 -8.66
CA LYS A 323 -11.53 17.03 -8.25
C LYS A 323 -11.33 17.04 -6.72
N LYS A 324 -12.40 17.23 -5.95
CA LYS A 324 -12.34 17.32 -4.49
C LYS A 324 -12.14 15.95 -3.84
N TYR A 325 -12.86 14.94 -4.32
CA TYR A 325 -12.93 13.63 -3.68
C TYR A 325 -12.13 12.57 -4.43
N GLY A 326 -11.79 12.77 -5.70
CA GLY A 326 -11.22 11.71 -6.55
C GLY A 326 -12.27 10.66 -6.90
N ALA A 327 -11.79 9.53 -7.42
CA ALA A 327 -12.59 8.43 -7.89
C ALA A 327 -12.30 7.15 -7.10
N PHE A 328 -13.31 6.29 -6.99
CA PHE A 328 -13.30 5.07 -6.20
C PHE A 328 -13.92 3.92 -6.98
N ALA A 329 -13.22 2.81 -7.13
CA ALA A 329 -13.78 1.56 -7.64
C ALA A 329 -13.92 0.54 -6.52
N ILE A 330 -15.10 -0.05 -6.44
CA ILE A 330 -15.45 -1.10 -5.50
C ILE A 330 -15.63 -2.38 -6.30
N VAL A 331 -14.68 -3.30 -6.18
CA VAL A 331 -14.78 -4.64 -6.76
C VAL A 331 -15.46 -5.54 -5.75
N PHE A 332 -16.48 -6.28 -6.17
CA PHE A 332 -17.27 -7.13 -5.28
C PHE A 332 -17.61 -8.46 -5.93
N LYS A 333 -17.90 -9.45 -5.08
CA LYS A 333 -18.58 -10.70 -5.48
C LYS A 333 -20.00 -10.70 -4.92
N LYS A 334 -20.94 -11.33 -5.64
CA LYS A 334 -22.26 -11.63 -5.07
C LYS A 334 -22.06 -12.46 -3.80
N GLY A 335 -22.76 -12.10 -2.72
CA GLY A 335 -22.72 -12.89 -1.49
C GLY A 335 -23.24 -14.30 -1.77
N ASP A 336 -22.59 -15.30 -1.18
CA ASP A 336 -23.16 -16.65 -1.13
C ASP A 336 -24.45 -16.56 -0.29
N GLU A 337 -25.60 -16.93 -0.86
CA GLU A 337 -26.87 -17.03 -0.12
C GLU A 337 -26.84 -18.18 0.89
#